data_AF-A0AAD6SL83-F1
#
_entry.id   AF-A0AAD6SL83-F1
#
_cell.length_a   1.000
_cell.length_b   1.000
_cell.length_c   1.000
_cell.angle_alpha   90.00
_cell.angle_beta   90.00
_cell.angle_gamma   90.00
#
_symmetry.space_group_name_H-M   'P 1'
#
loop_
_entity.id
_entity.type
_entity.pdbx_description
1 polymer ?
#
loop_
_entity_poly.entity_id
_entity_poly.type
_entity_poly.pdbx_seq_one_letter_code
_entity_poly.pdbx_strand_id
1 'polypeptide(L)'
;MDADSAATGGITLDLPADTPPWLRSVLSYLTAIDLGCHYTSLLTALVRLEESAGFEQEGQPLPSSKLRPGEVQKWIRGARGNRMKCLPEVVNVAQYGKTWNAWWDALQPSWRKRGSDGHWVVGGKYGAEYGALDASGLNGCISIVAALYFWGTARTHDEGSRAEWERAVQDVVWMLEGVDTLFE
;
A
#
# COMPACT_ATOMS: atom_id res chain seq x y z
N MET A 1 -33.82 19.97 2.85
CA MET A 1 -32.49 20.63 2.80
C MET A 1 -31.58 19.71 3.58
N ASP A 2 -31.30 18.61 2.93
CA ASP A 2 -30.86 17.37 3.57
C ASP A 2 -29.35 17.38 3.48
N ALA A 3 -28.72 17.64 4.63
CA ALA A 3 -27.30 17.39 4.79
C ALA A 3 -27.15 15.86 4.87
N ASP A 4 -26.78 15.29 3.74
CA ASP A 4 -26.31 13.92 3.61
C ASP A 4 -25.16 13.71 4.62
N SER A 5 -25.50 13.05 5.71
CA SER A 5 -24.57 12.70 6.77
C SER A 5 -23.77 11.52 6.25
N ALA A 6 -22.68 11.82 5.53
CA ALA A 6 -21.75 10.82 5.00
C ALA A 6 -21.32 9.89 6.14
N ALA A 7 -21.88 8.68 6.14
CA ALA A 7 -21.41 7.60 6.99
C ALA A 7 -19.92 7.46 6.69
N THR A 8 -19.07 7.76 7.68
CA THR A 8 -17.64 7.48 7.60
C THR A 8 -17.48 5.97 7.76
N GLY A 9 -17.86 5.24 6.72
CA GLY A 9 -17.77 3.79 6.65
C GLY A 9 -16.32 3.44 6.40
N GLY A 10 -15.62 2.94 7.42
CA GLY A 10 -14.35 2.27 7.23
C GLY A 10 -14.53 0.99 6.42
N ILE A 11 -13.41 0.45 5.92
CA ILE A 11 -13.39 -0.83 5.23
C ILE A 11 -13.50 -1.96 6.26
N THR A 12 -14.41 -2.90 6.03
CA THR A 12 -14.46 -4.16 6.77
C THR A 12 -13.69 -5.22 5.99
N LEU A 13 -12.63 -5.77 6.59
CA LEU A 13 -11.87 -6.88 6.03
C LEU A 13 -12.26 -8.18 6.72
N ASP A 14 -12.36 -9.26 5.95
CA ASP A 14 -12.41 -10.61 6.50
C ASP A 14 -10.98 -11.04 6.83
N LEU A 15 -10.68 -11.17 8.12
CA LEU A 15 -9.33 -11.44 8.62
C LEU A 15 -9.23 -12.87 9.14
N PRO A 16 -8.16 -13.61 8.81
CA PRO A 16 -7.87 -14.90 9.43
C PRO A 16 -7.93 -14.83 10.97
N ALA A 17 -8.40 -15.91 11.60
CA ALA A 17 -8.62 -15.94 13.05
C ALA A 17 -7.30 -15.71 13.84
N ASP A 18 -6.20 -16.22 13.31
CA ASP A 18 -4.83 -16.12 13.82
C ASP A 18 -4.11 -14.83 13.45
N THR A 19 -4.75 -13.90 12.71
CA THR A 19 -4.14 -12.60 12.38
C THR A 19 -3.63 -11.93 13.67
N PRO A 20 -2.33 -11.59 13.75
CA PRO A 20 -1.72 -11.17 14.99
C PRO A 20 -2.13 -9.75 15.39
N PRO A 21 -2.01 -9.39 16.68
CA PRO A 21 -2.38 -8.06 17.18
C PRO A 21 -1.68 -6.90 16.47
N TRP A 22 -0.42 -7.10 16.06
CA TRP A 22 0.35 -6.06 15.37
C TRP A 22 -0.27 -5.71 14.01
N LEU A 23 -0.70 -6.72 13.24
CA LEU A 23 -1.29 -6.53 11.92
C LEU A 23 -2.69 -5.95 12.05
N ARG A 24 -3.51 -6.45 12.99
CA ARG A 24 -4.83 -5.87 13.31
C ARG A 24 -4.71 -4.39 13.69
N SER A 25 -3.72 -4.05 14.52
CA SER A 25 -3.47 -2.66 14.91
C SER A 25 -3.18 -1.80 13.69
N VAL A 26 -2.26 -2.22 12.81
CA VAL A 26 -1.94 -1.48 11.57
C VAL A 26 -3.16 -1.37 10.65
N LEU A 27 -3.88 -2.47 10.40
CA LEU A 27 -5.04 -2.48 9.52
C LEU A 27 -6.16 -1.59 10.02
N SER A 28 -6.38 -1.50 11.34
CA SER A 28 -7.38 -0.58 11.90
C SER A 28 -7.16 0.89 11.51
N TYR A 29 -5.91 1.28 11.25
CA TYR A 29 -5.60 2.60 10.70
C TYR A 29 -5.80 2.66 9.19
N LEU A 30 -5.34 1.63 8.46
CA LEU A 30 -5.38 1.60 7.01
C LEU A 30 -6.79 1.36 6.44
N THR A 31 -7.75 0.98 7.27
CA THR A 31 -9.16 0.78 6.92
C THR A 31 -10.08 1.89 7.41
N ALA A 32 -9.56 2.92 8.08
CA ALA A 32 -10.38 3.96 8.70
C ALA A 32 -11.20 4.80 7.70
N ILE A 33 -10.77 4.86 6.44
CA ILE A 33 -11.46 5.56 5.34
C ILE A 33 -11.68 4.56 4.21
N ASP A 34 -12.91 4.48 3.70
CA ASP A 34 -13.20 3.75 2.47
C ASP A 34 -12.68 4.52 1.25
N LEU A 35 -11.71 3.92 0.58
CA LEU A 35 -11.08 4.44 -0.64
C LEU A 35 -11.55 3.70 -1.89
N GLY A 36 -12.53 2.80 -1.76
CA GLY A 36 -13.13 2.02 -2.85
C GLY A 36 -12.56 0.62 -3.00
N CYS A 37 -13.23 -0.18 -3.83
CA CYS A 37 -13.02 -1.62 -3.96
C CYS A 37 -11.59 -2.03 -4.39
N HIS A 38 -10.90 -1.21 -5.20
CA HIS A 38 -9.52 -1.50 -5.59
C HIS A 38 -8.57 -1.43 -4.39
N TYR A 39 -8.77 -0.46 -3.50
CA TYR A 39 -7.96 -0.35 -2.28
C TYR A 39 -8.35 -1.40 -1.24
N THR A 40 -9.64 -1.78 -1.16
CA THR A 40 -10.04 -2.98 -0.39
C THR A 40 -9.33 -4.24 -0.89
N SER A 41 -9.24 -4.42 -2.21
CA SER A 41 -8.52 -5.56 -2.81
C SER A 41 -7.03 -5.55 -2.46
N LEU A 42 -6.41 -4.35 -2.42
CA LEU A 42 -5.03 -4.18 -1.97
C LEU A 42 -4.83 -4.63 -0.52
N LEU A 43 -5.74 -4.26 0.38
CA LEU A 43 -5.69 -4.69 1.77
C LEU A 43 -5.86 -6.21 1.90
N THR A 44 -6.76 -6.82 1.13
CA THR A 44 -6.93 -8.28 1.09
C THR A 44 -5.67 -8.97 0.58
N ALA A 45 -5.05 -8.49 -0.50
CA ALA A 45 -3.81 -9.03 -1.02
C ALA A 45 -2.65 -8.91 -0.01
N LEU A 46 -2.57 -7.79 0.71
CA LEU A 46 -1.61 -7.63 1.81
C LEU A 46 -1.82 -8.66 2.92
N VAL A 47 -3.07 -8.87 3.37
CA VAL A 47 -3.37 -9.84 4.44
C VAL A 47 -2.96 -11.25 4.01
N ARG A 48 -3.23 -11.64 2.77
CA ARG A 48 -2.83 -12.94 2.22
C ARG A 48 -1.32 -13.12 2.18
N LEU A 49 -0.61 -12.13 1.65
CA LEU A 49 0.86 -12.16 1.63
C LEU A 49 1.43 -12.34 3.04
N GLU A 50 0.94 -11.57 4.02
CA GLU A 50 1.41 -11.70 5.41
C GLU A 50 1.01 -13.04 6.03
N GLU A 51 -0.15 -13.60 5.68
CA GLU A 51 -0.58 -14.94 6.10
C GLU A 51 0.34 -16.04 5.55
N SER A 52 0.62 -16.01 4.24
CA SER A 52 1.52 -16.97 3.59
C SER A 52 2.96 -16.83 4.10
N ALA A 53 3.39 -15.61 4.46
CA ALA A 53 4.65 -15.35 5.13
C ALA A 53 4.65 -15.72 6.63
N GLY A 54 3.61 -16.38 7.15
CA GLY A 54 3.54 -16.86 8.53
C GLY A 54 3.33 -15.76 9.57
N PHE A 55 2.84 -14.59 9.16
CA PHE A 55 2.59 -13.43 10.00
C PHE A 55 3.83 -12.93 10.80
N GLU A 56 5.02 -13.12 10.24
CA GLU A 56 6.28 -12.71 10.86
C GLU A 56 6.38 -11.19 11.00
N GLN A 57 6.29 -10.69 12.24
CA GLN A 57 6.35 -9.24 12.50
C GLN A 57 7.69 -8.63 12.06
N GLU A 58 8.79 -9.36 12.26
CA GLU A 58 10.16 -8.98 11.89
C GLU A 58 10.63 -9.73 10.63
N GLY A 59 9.70 -9.91 9.67
CA GLY A 59 10.01 -10.44 8.34
C GLY A 59 10.97 -9.56 7.53
N GLN A 60 11.19 -9.96 6.28
CA GLN A 60 12.16 -9.31 5.42
C GLN A 60 11.76 -7.85 5.11
N PRO A 61 12.55 -6.84 5.50
CA PRO A 61 12.14 -5.45 5.36
C PRO A 61 12.37 -4.94 3.93
N LEU A 62 11.57 -3.95 3.50
CA LEU A 62 11.91 -3.18 2.31
C LEU A 62 13.26 -2.46 2.49
N PRO A 63 14.08 -2.33 1.43
CA PRO A 63 15.32 -1.57 1.49
C PRO A 63 15.09 -0.14 1.99
N SER A 64 16.05 0.36 2.78
CA SER A 64 16.08 1.78 3.13
C SER A 64 16.30 2.61 1.87
N SER A 65 15.43 3.60 1.64
CA SER A 65 15.47 4.43 0.44
C SER A 65 15.23 5.90 0.76
N LYS A 66 16.03 6.78 0.14
CA LYS A 66 15.81 8.24 0.15
C LYS A 66 14.60 8.66 -0.70
N LEU A 67 14.11 7.77 -1.57
CA LEU A 67 12.95 8.02 -2.43
C LEU A 67 11.63 7.78 -1.70
N ARG A 68 11.64 7.03 -0.59
CA ARG A 68 10.45 6.76 0.22
C ARG A 68 9.79 8.09 0.64
N PRO A 69 8.47 8.27 0.43
CA PRO A 69 7.77 9.47 0.85
C PRO A 69 8.00 9.79 2.33
N GLY A 70 8.23 11.07 2.64
CA GLY A 70 8.57 11.51 4.00
C GLY A 70 7.44 11.22 5.00
N GLU A 71 6.21 11.21 4.53
CA GLU A 71 4.98 10.86 5.26
C GLU A 71 5.05 9.43 5.78
N VAL A 72 5.46 8.47 4.95
CA VAL A 72 5.66 7.06 5.33
C VAL A 72 6.77 6.96 6.36
N GLN A 73 7.87 7.69 6.18
CA GLN A 73 8.97 7.70 7.14
C GLN A 73 8.55 8.27 8.51
N LYS A 74 7.72 9.32 8.53
CA LYS A 74 7.12 9.88 9.76
C LYS A 74 6.18 8.87 10.42
N TRP A 75 5.34 8.19 9.64
CA TRP A 75 4.40 7.18 10.13
C TRP A 75 5.13 6.00 10.78
N ILE A 76 6.16 5.45 10.12
CA ILE A 76 7.00 4.39 10.69
C ILE A 76 7.62 4.85 12.03
N ARG A 77 8.21 6.05 12.08
CA ARG A 77 8.80 6.62 13.31
C ARG A 77 7.75 6.84 14.41
N GLY A 78 6.54 7.21 14.03
CA GLY A 78 5.38 7.33 14.90
C GLY A 78 4.78 6.01 15.39
N ALA A 79 5.48 4.89 15.21
CA ALA A 79 4.99 3.55 15.50
C ALA A 79 3.64 3.28 14.81
N ARG A 80 3.52 3.71 13.55
CA ARG A 80 2.42 3.40 12.65
C ARG A 80 1.06 3.87 13.15
N GLY A 81 1.02 5.07 13.73
CA GLY A 81 -0.19 5.68 14.28
C GLY A 81 -0.28 5.58 15.80
N ASN A 82 0.33 4.56 16.43
CA ASN A 82 0.20 4.33 17.87
C ASN A 82 0.74 5.47 18.75
N ARG A 83 1.70 6.25 18.25
CA ARG A 83 2.27 7.41 18.98
C ARG A 83 1.94 8.75 18.34
N MET A 84 1.09 8.78 17.32
CA MET A 84 0.81 9.98 16.54
C MET A 84 -0.54 10.58 16.93
N LYS A 85 -0.59 11.91 17.08
CA LYS A 85 -1.85 12.63 17.32
C LYS A 85 -2.69 12.80 16.05
N CYS A 86 -2.03 12.86 14.90
CA CYS A 86 -2.63 12.98 13.58
C CYS A 86 -1.78 12.23 12.55
N LEU A 87 -2.40 11.80 11.46
CA LEU A 87 -1.69 11.19 10.33
C LEU A 87 -0.82 12.23 9.61
N PRO A 88 0.27 11.80 8.95
CA PRO A 88 1.01 12.69 8.05
C PRO A 88 0.07 13.28 7.00
N GLU A 89 0.06 14.60 6.90
CA GLU A 89 -0.71 15.31 5.88
C GLU A 89 0.05 15.33 4.55
N VAL A 90 -0.64 14.98 3.46
CA VAL A 90 -0.13 15.14 2.10
C VAL A 90 -0.65 16.47 1.54
N VAL A 91 0.18 17.51 1.63
CA VAL A 91 -0.20 18.88 1.24
C VAL A 91 -0.23 19.06 -0.28
N ASN A 92 0.68 18.39 -1.00
CA ASN A 92 0.78 18.48 -2.46
C ASN A 92 0.64 17.08 -3.08
N VAL A 93 -0.59 16.74 -3.44
CA VAL A 93 -0.96 15.43 -3.99
C VAL A 93 -0.18 15.09 -5.27
N ALA A 94 -0.02 16.06 -6.17
CA ALA A 94 0.71 15.84 -7.42
C ALA A 94 2.20 15.54 -7.18
N GLN A 95 2.84 16.28 -6.27
CA GLN A 95 4.24 16.01 -5.90
C GLN A 95 4.38 14.69 -5.13
N TYR A 96 3.40 14.34 -4.30
CA TYR A 96 3.37 13.06 -3.61
C TYR A 96 3.30 11.90 -4.60
N GLY A 97 2.41 11.97 -5.58
CA GLY A 97 2.30 10.95 -6.64
C GLY A 97 3.61 10.77 -7.42
N LYS A 98 4.30 11.87 -7.78
CA LYS A 98 5.64 11.79 -8.40
C LYS A 98 6.68 11.11 -7.50
N THR A 99 6.68 11.47 -6.21
CA THR A 99 7.61 10.90 -5.22
C THR A 99 7.34 9.41 -5.01
N TRP A 100 6.07 9.04 -4.91
CA TRP A 100 5.63 7.66 -4.79
C TRP A 100 6.03 6.84 -6.02
N ASN A 101 5.79 7.35 -7.24
CA ASN A 101 6.17 6.66 -8.48
C ASN A 101 7.67 6.42 -8.56
N ALA A 102 8.49 7.43 -8.23
CA ALA A 102 9.95 7.27 -8.21
C ALA A 102 10.42 6.22 -7.18
N TRP A 103 9.75 6.16 -6.03
CA TRP A 103 10.05 5.13 -5.03
C TRP A 103 9.63 3.75 -5.50
N TRP A 104 8.42 3.61 -6.04
CA TRP A 104 7.87 2.36 -6.54
C TRP A 104 8.73 1.79 -7.69
N ASP A 105 9.18 2.66 -8.59
CA ASP A 105 10.10 2.32 -9.68
C ASP A 105 11.41 1.71 -9.19
N ALA A 106 11.97 2.24 -8.10
CA ALA A 106 13.21 1.74 -7.52
C ALA A 106 13.06 0.39 -6.82
N LEU A 107 11.83 -0.04 -6.53
CA LEU A 107 11.53 -1.33 -5.92
C LEU A 107 11.25 -2.42 -6.95
N GLN A 108 10.99 -2.06 -8.21
CA GLN A 108 10.53 -3.05 -9.19
C GLN A 108 11.61 -4.06 -9.55
N PRO A 109 11.24 -5.35 -9.67
CA PRO A 109 12.18 -6.37 -10.08
C PRO A 109 12.52 -6.22 -11.58
N SER A 110 13.70 -6.72 -11.95
CA SER A 110 14.30 -6.54 -13.27
C SER A 110 13.50 -7.14 -14.44
N TRP A 111 12.64 -8.13 -14.16
CA TRP A 111 11.82 -8.78 -15.17
C TRP A 111 10.58 -7.98 -15.56
N ARG A 112 10.19 -6.97 -14.78
CA ARG A 112 9.04 -6.13 -15.11
C ARG A 112 9.33 -5.28 -16.34
N LYS A 113 8.28 -5.06 -17.13
CA LYS A 113 8.34 -4.23 -18.33
C LYS A 113 7.37 -3.08 -18.20
N ARG A 114 7.72 -1.97 -18.86
CA ARG A 114 6.82 -0.84 -19.05
C ARG A 114 6.05 -0.98 -20.36
N GLY A 115 4.80 -0.53 -20.34
CA GLY A 115 3.98 -0.33 -21.53
C GLY A 115 4.44 0.88 -22.33
N SER A 116 3.82 1.06 -23.49
CA SER A 116 4.07 2.22 -24.36
C SER A 116 3.65 3.56 -23.73
N ASP A 117 2.79 3.51 -22.72
CA ASP A 117 2.34 4.65 -21.92
C ASP A 117 3.32 5.01 -20.79
N GLY A 118 4.42 4.27 -20.64
CA GLY A 118 5.43 4.47 -19.60
C GLY A 118 5.04 3.91 -18.24
N HIS A 119 3.88 3.27 -18.09
CA HIS A 119 3.47 2.61 -16.86
C HIS A 119 3.94 1.17 -16.80
N TRP A 120 4.04 0.60 -15.61
CA TRP A 120 4.33 -0.82 -15.47
C TRP A 120 3.18 -1.65 -16.03
N VAL A 121 3.50 -2.71 -16.77
CA VAL A 121 2.49 -3.62 -17.30
C VAL A 121 1.90 -4.43 -16.14
N VAL A 122 0.58 -4.39 -16.03
CA VAL A 122 -0.22 -5.24 -15.14
C VAL A 122 -0.77 -6.40 -15.96
N GLY A 123 -0.68 -7.61 -15.41
CA GLY A 123 -1.04 -8.83 -16.11
C GLY A 123 0.10 -9.43 -16.93
N GLY A 124 0.13 -10.76 -16.99
CA GLY A 124 1.21 -11.53 -17.59
C GLY A 124 1.74 -12.60 -16.65
N LYS A 125 2.89 -13.17 -17.00
CA LYS A 125 3.57 -14.16 -16.16
C LYS A 125 4.47 -13.46 -15.15
N TYR A 126 4.35 -13.84 -13.88
CA TYR A 126 5.30 -13.45 -12.84
C TYR A 126 6.72 -13.93 -13.13
N GLY A 127 7.71 -13.15 -12.71
CA GLY A 127 9.10 -13.57 -12.71
C GLY A 127 9.44 -14.46 -11.52
N ALA A 128 10.66 -14.99 -11.51
CA ALA A 128 11.13 -15.86 -10.42
C ALA A 128 11.65 -15.09 -9.20
N GLU A 129 12.13 -13.85 -9.38
CA GLU A 129 12.79 -13.07 -8.33
C GLU A 129 12.13 -11.70 -8.16
N TYR A 130 11.68 -11.37 -6.96
CA TYR A 130 11.02 -10.09 -6.66
C TYR A 130 11.97 -9.02 -6.11
N GLY A 131 13.22 -9.39 -5.80
CA GLY A 131 14.25 -8.47 -5.36
C GLY A 131 13.83 -7.70 -4.12
N ALA A 132 13.70 -6.38 -4.24
CA ALA A 132 13.31 -5.52 -3.12
C ALA A 132 11.89 -5.77 -2.60
N LEU A 133 11.02 -6.41 -3.39
CA LEU A 133 9.64 -6.73 -3.03
C LEU A 133 9.47 -8.12 -2.42
N ASP A 134 10.54 -8.91 -2.34
CA ASP A 134 10.59 -10.07 -1.44
C ASP A 134 10.69 -9.55 0.00
N ALA A 135 9.56 -9.04 0.50
CA ALA A 135 9.48 -8.28 1.74
C ALA A 135 8.14 -8.50 2.43
N SER A 136 8.20 -8.81 3.73
CA SER A 136 7.07 -9.14 4.59
C SER A 136 7.18 -8.42 5.94
N GLY A 137 6.15 -8.57 6.76
CA GLY A 137 6.13 -8.05 8.11
C GLY A 137 6.03 -6.54 8.19
N LEU A 138 6.31 -6.04 9.40
CA LEU A 138 5.97 -4.68 9.80
C LEU A 138 6.71 -3.59 8.99
N ASN A 139 7.88 -3.93 8.43
CA ASN A 139 8.71 -3.04 7.59
C ASN A 139 8.68 -3.43 6.10
N GLY A 140 7.86 -4.42 5.71
CA GLY A 140 7.69 -4.89 4.35
C GLY A 140 6.64 -4.10 3.57
N CYS A 141 5.82 -4.84 2.81
CA CYS A 141 4.82 -4.32 1.87
C CYS A 141 3.76 -3.40 2.51
N ILE A 142 3.54 -3.52 3.82
CA ILE A 142 2.72 -2.59 4.62
C ILE A 142 3.11 -1.12 4.40
N SER A 143 4.40 -0.83 4.23
CA SER A 143 4.86 0.54 4.01
C SER A 143 4.40 1.10 2.67
N ILE A 144 4.25 0.25 1.64
CA ILE A 144 3.74 0.63 0.32
C ILE A 144 2.24 0.89 0.41
N VAL A 145 1.49 0.01 1.09
CA VAL A 145 0.04 0.17 1.30
C VAL A 145 -0.26 1.43 2.10
N ALA A 146 0.51 1.72 3.16
CA ALA A 146 0.38 2.97 3.92
C ALA A 146 0.65 4.21 3.05
N ALA A 147 1.62 4.14 2.13
CA ALA A 147 1.90 5.24 1.22
C ALA A 147 0.72 5.52 0.27
N LEU A 148 0.07 4.46 -0.23
CA LEU A 148 -1.14 4.56 -1.05
C LEU A 148 -2.36 5.03 -0.25
N TYR A 149 -2.46 4.69 1.03
CA TYR A 149 -3.48 5.21 1.93
C TYR A 149 -3.35 6.74 2.10
N PHE A 150 -2.14 7.25 2.35
CA PHE A 150 -1.93 8.70 2.47
C PHE A 150 -2.24 9.44 1.18
N TRP A 151 -1.87 8.87 0.04
CA TRP A 151 -2.26 9.45 -1.26
C TRP A 151 -3.78 9.43 -1.45
N GLY A 152 -4.41 8.29 -1.20
CA GLY A 152 -5.83 8.09 -1.42
C GLY A 152 -6.72 8.93 -0.51
N THR A 153 -6.27 9.22 0.71
CA THR A 153 -6.99 10.09 1.66
C THR A 153 -6.82 11.57 1.35
N ALA A 154 -5.70 11.97 0.74
CA ALA A 154 -5.43 13.37 0.40
C ALA A 154 -5.87 13.77 -1.01
N ARG A 155 -6.18 12.79 -1.88
CA ARG A 155 -6.61 13.07 -3.24
C ARG A 155 -7.82 14.01 -3.24
N THR A 156 -7.79 14.99 -4.13
CA THR A 156 -8.93 15.88 -4.34
C THR A 156 -9.95 15.18 -5.25
N HIS A 157 -11.08 15.83 -5.50
CA HIS A 157 -12.06 15.37 -6.51
C HIS A 157 -11.55 15.48 -7.95
N ASP A 158 -10.27 15.84 -8.17
CA ASP A 158 -9.64 15.84 -9.48
C ASP A 158 -9.57 14.42 -10.06
N GLU A 159 -10.19 14.23 -11.23
CA GLU A 159 -10.28 12.93 -11.90
C GLU A 159 -8.90 12.41 -12.32
N GLY A 160 -7.98 13.29 -12.71
CA GLY A 160 -6.61 12.92 -13.11
C GLY A 160 -5.83 12.31 -11.95
N SER A 161 -5.80 13.00 -10.81
CA SER A 161 -5.17 12.49 -9.58
C SER A 161 -5.81 11.19 -9.09
N ARG A 162 -7.13 11.03 -9.27
CA ARG A 162 -7.82 9.78 -8.91
C ARG A 162 -7.40 8.63 -9.81
N ALA A 163 -7.36 8.84 -11.12
CA ALA A 163 -7.01 7.80 -12.10
C ALA A 163 -5.55 7.34 -11.93
N GLU A 164 -4.62 8.25 -11.65
CA GLU A 164 -3.22 7.90 -11.36
C GLU A 164 -3.11 7.06 -10.09
N TRP A 165 -3.81 7.44 -9.02
CA TRP A 165 -3.81 6.69 -7.77
C TRP A 165 -4.46 5.31 -7.93
N GLU A 166 -5.62 5.20 -8.59
CA GLU A 166 -6.28 3.92 -8.85
C GLU A 166 -5.40 2.99 -9.70
N ARG A 167 -4.66 3.52 -10.67
CA ARG A 167 -3.69 2.75 -11.46
C ARG A 167 -2.55 2.24 -10.58
N ALA A 168 -2.00 3.09 -9.71
CA ALA A 168 -0.97 2.70 -8.75
C ALA A 168 -1.45 1.59 -7.79
N VAL A 169 -2.69 1.69 -7.28
CA VAL A 169 -3.29 0.67 -6.43
C VAL A 169 -3.39 -0.67 -7.15
N GLN A 170 -3.93 -0.69 -8.38
CA GLN A 170 -4.06 -1.93 -9.16
C GLN A 170 -2.71 -2.56 -9.48
N ASP A 171 -1.69 -1.74 -9.76
CA ASP A 171 -0.33 -2.22 -9.99
C ASP A 171 0.26 -2.91 -8.74
N VAL A 172 0.07 -2.30 -7.57
CA VAL A 172 0.53 -2.89 -6.31
C VAL A 172 -0.24 -4.16 -5.97
N VAL A 173 -1.57 -4.20 -6.17
CA VAL A 173 -2.37 -5.43 -5.98
C VAL A 173 -1.75 -6.59 -6.74
N TRP A 174 -1.52 -6.41 -8.04
CA TRP A 174 -0.94 -7.44 -8.90
C TRP A 174 0.46 -7.85 -8.44
N MET A 175 1.27 -6.91 -7.96
CA MET A 175 2.60 -7.24 -7.42
C MET A 175 2.55 -7.99 -6.09
N LEU A 176 1.63 -7.65 -5.18
CA LEU A 176 1.48 -8.39 -3.91
C LEU A 176 0.98 -9.81 -4.15
N GLU A 177 0.01 -9.99 -5.06
CA GLU A 177 -0.44 -11.32 -5.50
C GLU A 177 0.70 -12.14 -6.10
N GLY A 178 1.61 -11.51 -6.83
CA GLY A 178 2.82 -12.16 -7.33
C GLY A 178 3.78 -12.56 -6.21
N VAL A 179 4.09 -11.65 -5.27
CA VAL A 179 4.99 -11.92 -4.15
C VAL A 179 4.45 -13.03 -3.25
N ASP A 180 3.14 -13.09 -3.06
CA ASP A 180 2.45 -14.15 -2.30
C ASP A 180 2.81 -15.56 -2.80
N THR A 181 2.98 -15.72 -4.13
CA THR A 181 3.38 -17.01 -4.74
C THR A 181 4.78 -17.49 -4.35
N LEU A 182 5.60 -16.69 -3.67
CA LEU A 182 6.89 -17.12 -3.13
C LEU A 182 6.75 -18.05 -1.91
N PHE A 183 5.59 -18.04 -1.26
CA PHE A 183 5.33 -18.75 -0.01
C PHE A 183 4.47 -20.02 -0.21
N GLU A 184 4.07 -20.31 -1.45
CA GLU A 184 3.38 -21.55 -1.85
C GLU A 184 4.36 -22.71 -2.13
#